data_AF-A0A378PS12-F1
#
_entry.id   AF-A0A378PS12-F1
#
_cell.length_a   1.000
_cell.length_b   1.000
_cell.length_c   1.000
_cell.angle_alpha   90.00
_cell.angle_beta   90.00
_cell.angle_gamma   90.00
#
_symmetry.space_group_name_H-M   'P 1'
#
loop_
_entity.id
_entity.type
_entity.pdbx_description
1 polymer ?
#
loop_
_entity_poly.entity_id
_entity_poly.type
_entity_poly.pdbx_seq_one_letter_code
_entity_poly.pdbx_strand_id
1 'polypeptide(L)' 'MPLTRYYILENDTTTAGGIVQTTTNPIVFNVDGKKQSCIGDDVWCSACQSMGKIVPTGP' A
#
# COMPACT_ATOMS: atom_id res chain seq x y z
N MET A 1 2.57 18.54 -16.85
CA MET A 1 3.45 17.65 -16.07
C MET A 1 3.16 16.23 -16.52
N PRO A 2 4.15 15.40 -16.90
CA PRO A 2 3.89 14.00 -17.20
C PRO A 2 3.30 13.29 -15.97
N LEU A 3 2.37 12.37 -16.20
CA LEU A 3 1.76 11.58 -15.13
C LEU A 3 2.77 10.51 -14.69
N THR A 4 3.45 10.74 -13.57
CA THR A 4 4.30 9.72 -12.95
C THR A 4 3.41 8.78 -12.15
N ARG A 5 3.51 7.47 -12.41
CA ARG A 5 2.89 6.43 -11.58
C ARG A 5 3.95 5.85 -10.66
N TYR A 6 3.58 5.68 -9.39
CA TYR A 6 4.43 5.09 -8.37
C TYR A 6 3.88 3.72 -7.98
N TYR A 7 4.76 2.80 -7.62
CA TYR A 7 4.36 1.59 -6.93
C TYR A 7 4.03 1.92 -5.47
N ILE A 8 3.09 1.17 -4.89
CA ILE A 8 2.89 1.13 -3.45
C ILE A 8 3.64 -0.10 -2.95
N LEU A 9 4.55 0.09 -2.02
CA LEU A 9 5.40 -0.98 -1.50
C LEU A 9 5.06 -1.24 -0.03
N GLU A 10 5.42 -2.43 0.45
CA GLU A 10 5.35 -2.72 1.87
C GLU A 10 6.18 -1.71 2.70
N ASN A 11 5.65 -1.38 3.88
CA ASN A 11 6.17 -0.37 4.80
C ASN A 11 6.14 1.08 4.28
N ASP A 12 5.52 1.36 3.13
CA ASP A 12 5.24 2.75 2.74
C ASP A 12 4.26 3.41 3.72
N THR A 13 4.41 4.72 3.88
CA THR A 13 3.58 5.52 4.78
C THR A 13 2.53 6.30 4.00
N THR A 14 1.29 6.28 4.48
CA THR A 14 0.24 7.16 3.96
C THR A 14 0.42 8.57 4.50
N THR A 15 -0.26 9.55 3.88
CA THR A 15 -0.28 10.94 4.37
C THR A 15 -0.81 11.09 5.80
N ALA A 16 -1.63 10.14 6.26
CA ALA A 16 -2.14 10.07 7.63
C ALA A 16 -1.25 9.23 8.58
N GLY A 17 -0.07 8.80 8.14
CA GLY A 17 0.85 7.99 8.95
C GLY A 17 0.48 6.51 9.07
N GLY A 18 -0.44 6.02 8.24
CA GLY A 18 -0.72 4.59 8.15
C GLY A 18 0.42 3.85 7.47
N ILE A 19 0.64 2.58 7.83
CA ILE A 19 1.73 1.75 7.31
C ILE A 19 1.16 0.64 6.44
N VAL A 20 1.55 0.61 5.17
CA VAL A 20 1.19 -0.48 4.24
C VAL A 20 1.82 -1.78 4.73
N GLN A 21 0.99 -2.79 4.96
CA GLN A 21 1.44 -4.10 5.41
C GLN A 21 1.97 -4.93 4.23
N THR A 22 2.82 -5.91 4.54
CA THR A 22 3.25 -6.90 3.55
C THR A 22 2.04 -7.61 2.95
N THR A 23 1.97 -7.62 1.63
CA THR A 23 0.89 -8.30 0.91
C THR A 23 0.84 -9.80 1.20
N THR A 24 -0.36 -10.33 1.27
CA THR A 24 -0.63 -11.78 1.38
C THR A 24 -0.98 -12.41 0.03
N ASN A 25 -0.96 -11.63 -1.05
CA ASN A 25 -1.19 -12.14 -2.39
C ASN A 25 -0.12 -13.19 -2.75
N PRO A 26 -0.50 -14.39 -3.21
CA PRO A 26 0.47 -15.41 -3.58
C PRO A 26 1.30 -15.03 -4.82
N ILE A 27 0.81 -14.11 -5.65
CA ILE A 27 1.53 -13.57 -6.81
C ILE A 27 2.08 -12.20 -6.41
N VAL A 28 3.39 -12.17 -6.12
CA VAL A 28 4.10 -10.98 -5.64
C VAL A 28 5.22 -10.61 -6.58
N PHE A 29 5.34 -9.30 -6.83
CA PHE A 29 6.49 -8.70 -7.51
C PHE A 29 7.34 -7.97 -6.48
N ASN A 30 8.66 -8.12 -6.61
CA ASN A 30 9.60 -7.30 -5.83
C ASN A 30 10.05 -6.12 -6.67
N VAL A 31 9.94 -4.92 -6.09
CA VAL A 31 10.44 -3.66 -6.65
C VAL A 31 11.43 -3.10 -5.64
N ASP A 32 12.67 -2.87 -6.07
CA ASP A 32 13.75 -2.37 -5.23
C ASP A 32 13.93 -3.15 -3.91
N GLY A 33 13.74 -4.47 -3.97
CA GLY A 33 13.88 -5.37 -2.81
C GLY A 33 12.69 -5.40 -1.85
N LYS A 34 11.62 -4.66 -2.15
CA LYS A 34 10.36 -4.66 -1.38
C LYS A 34 9.25 -5.31 -2.16
N LYS A 35 8.31 -5.96 -1.46
CA LYS A 35 7.09 -6.49 -2.08
C LYS A 35 6.17 -5.34 -2.49
N GLN A 36 5.72 -5.38 -3.75
CA GLN A 36 4.69 -4.50 -4.26
C GLN A 36 3.33 -4.86 -3.64
N SER A 37 2.63 -3.85 -3.12
CA SER A 37 1.27 -3.97 -2.62
C SER A 37 0.23 -3.76 -3.72
N CYS A 38 -0.94 -4.35 -3.50
CA CYS A 38 -2.07 -4.44 -4.41
C CYS A 38 -3.36 -3.91 -3.76
N ILE A 39 -4.39 -3.72 -4.58
CA ILE A 39 -5.75 -3.46 -4.08
C ILE A 39 -6.15 -4.58 -3.11
N GLY A 40 -6.73 -4.21 -1.97
CA GLY A 40 -7.15 -5.13 -0.92
C GLY A 40 -6.06 -5.46 0.12
N ASP A 41 -4.83 -4.99 -0.08
CA ASP A 41 -3.80 -5.11 0.94
C ASP A 41 -4.09 -4.21 2.13
N ASP A 42 -3.59 -4.67 3.27
CA ASP A 42 -3.81 -4.08 4.57
C ASP A 42 -2.97 -2.83 4.81
N VAL A 43 -3.56 -1.84 5.48
CA VAL A 43 -2.87 -0.62 5.93
C VAL A 43 -3.16 -0.44 7.41
N TRP A 44 -2.15 -0.56 8.27
CA TRP A 44 -2.30 -0.30 9.70
C TRP A 44 -2.38 1.20 9.97
N CYS A 45 -3.43 1.65 10.64
CA CYS A 45 -3.56 3.04 11.07
C CYS A 45 -3.44 3.14 12.59
N SER A 46 -2.33 3.70 13.07
CA SER A 46 -2.11 3.91 14.52
C SER A 46 -3.06 4.94 15.13
N ALA A 47 -3.50 5.93 14.35
CA ALA A 47 -4.45 6.95 14.80
C ALA A 47 -5.86 6.39 15.02
N CYS A 48 -6.31 5.47 14.16
CA CYS A 48 -7.63 4.84 14.25
C CYS A 48 -7.60 3.50 15.03
N GLN A 49 -6.41 2.97 15.32
CA GLN A 49 -6.20 1.63 15.88
C GLN A 49 -6.92 0.52 15.10
N SER A 50 -6.90 0.62 13.77
CA SER A 50 -7.65 -0.29 12.89
C SER A 50 -6.89 -0.62 11.62
N MET A 51 -7.29 -1.73 10.97
CA MET A 51 -6.82 -2.11 9.64
C MET A 51 -7.69 -1.44 8.57
N GLY A 52 -7.09 -0.59 7.75
CA GLY A 52 -7.65 -0.13 6.48
C GLY A 52 -7.23 -1.03 5.33
N LYS A 53 -7.73 -0.71 4.12
CA LYS A 53 -7.43 -1.44 2.89
C LYS A 53 -7.02 -0.48 1.79
N ILE A 54 -6.09 -0.90 0.91
CA ILE A 54 -5.82 -0.20 -0.34
C ILE A 54 -7.05 -0.35 -1.24
N VAL A 55 -7.70 0.76 -1.55
CA VAL A 55 -8.86 0.79 -2.45
C VAL A 55 -8.66 1.85 -3.53
N PRO A 56 -8.99 1.56 -4.80
CA PRO A 56 -9.05 2.59 -5.82
C PRO A 56 -10.21 3.53 -5.48
N THR A 57 -9.96 4.83 -5.49
CA THR A 57 -10.99 5.85 -5.28
C THR A 57 -11.00 6.80 -6.47
N GLY A 58 -12.08 6.79 -7.24
CA GLY A 58 -12.27 7.61 -8.45
C GLY A 58 -12.95 6.84 -9.58
N PRO A 59 -13.38 7.52 -10.67
CA PRO A 59 -13.76 6.88 -11.92
C PRO A 59 -12.58 6.20 -12.63
#